data_AF-A0A838PE47-F1
#
_entry.id   AF-A0A838PE47-F1
#
_cell.length_a   1.000
_cell.length_b   1.000
_cell.length_c   1.000
_cell.angle_alpha   90.00
_cell.angle_beta   90.00
_cell.angle_gamma   90.00
#
_symmetry.space_group_name_H-M   'P 1'
#
loop_
_entity.id
_entity.type
_entity.pdbx_description
1 polymer ?
#
loop_
_entity_poly.entity_id
_entity_poly.type
_entity_poly.pdbx_seq_one_letter_code
_entity_poly.pdbx_strand_id
1 'polypeptide(L)'
;MPRTGFGHCSRSLTLQPERAARILSHVPELRDVAEIIRFYQENFDGSGSPRNLVGEQIPLSSRILRLAHEYDLMTSPRDSAQTVTHAEATSYLAKHSGEVFDPQLVHIFAQIEVAELSDPYSIKFNEPTSDSSFR
;
A
#
# COMPACT_ATOMS: atom_id res chain seq x y z
N MET A 1 14.63 2.68 30.05
CA MET A 1 13.39 2.59 29.26
C MET A 1 13.77 2.73 27.79
N PRO A 2 13.79 1.66 26.97
CA PRO A 2 14.11 1.82 25.56
C PRO A 2 12.90 2.46 24.87
N ARG A 3 13.16 3.47 24.04
CA ARG A 3 12.14 4.16 23.25
C ARG A 3 11.64 3.21 22.16
N THR A 4 10.41 2.74 22.29
CA THR A 4 9.65 2.09 21.22
C THR A 4 9.23 3.12 20.18
N GLY A 5 10.21 3.71 19.50
CA GLY A 5 9.97 4.48 18.29
C GLY A 5 10.24 3.54 17.12
N PHE A 6 9.20 3.17 16.38
CA PHE A 6 9.37 2.78 14.98
C PHE A 6 9.97 4.00 14.28
N GLY A 7 11.30 4.04 14.24
CA GLY A 7 12.04 5.11 13.61
C GLY A 7 11.69 5.08 12.13
N HIS A 8 10.76 5.94 11.72
CA HIS A 8 10.49 6.22 10.32
C HIS A 8 11.84 6.45 9.65
N CYS A 9 12.22 5.51 8.78
CA CYS A 9 13.49 5.52 8.10
C CYS A 9 13.68 6.90 7.44
N SER A 10 14.77 7.52 7.82
CA SER A 10 15.13 8.92 7.64
C SER A 10 14.88 9.44 6.22
N ARG A 11 13.93 10.39 6.09
CA ARG A 11 13.99 11.63 5.27
C ARG A 11 14.44 11.61 3.80
N SER A 12 14.72 10.47 3.15
CA SER A 12 15.35 10.43 1.81
C SER A 12 14.49 9.79 0.70
N LEU A 13 13.26 9.35 0.98
CA LEU A 13 12.40 8.63 0.02
C LEU A 13 11.10 9.36 -0.35
N THR A 14 10.89 10.60 0.11
CA THR A 14 9.66 11.38 -0.16
C THR A 14 9.48 11.73 -1.64
N LEU A 15 10.52 11.63 -2.47
CA LEU A 15 10.48 11.97 -3.89
C LEU A 15 10.19 10.77 -4.82
N GLN A 16 9.95 9.57 -4.29
CA GLN A 16 9.75 8.37 -5.12
C GLN A 16 8.38 8.28 -5.81
N PRO A 17 7.23 8.55 -5.17
CA PRO A 17 5.93 8.30 -5.78
C PRO A 17 5.64 9.21 -6.97
N GLU A 18 5.97 10.50 -6.86
CA GLU A 18 5.77 11.46 -7.96
C GLU A 18 6.68 11.16 -9.16
N ARG A 19 7.93 10.77 -8.91
CA ARG A 19 8.87 10.38 -9.97
C ARG A 19 8.44 9.08 -10.65
N ALA A 20 8.05 8.07 -9.87
CA ALA A 20 7.52 6.81 -10.39
C ALA A 20 6.25 7.05 -11.21
N ALA A 21 5.29 7.81 -10.68
CA ALA A 21 4.08 8.19 -11.40
C ALA A 21 4.39 8.94 -12.71
N ARG A 22 5.39 9.83 -12.71
CA ARG A 22 5.82 10.51 -13.94
C ARG A 22 6.37 9.54 -14.97
N ILE A 23 7.24 8.61 -14.58
CA ILE A 23 7.79 7.60 -15.49
C ILE A 23 6.65 6.75 -16.06
N LEU A 24 5.79 6.21 -15.20
CA LEU A 24 4.68 5.34 -15.59
C LEU A 24 3.66 6.04 -16.49
N SER A 25 3.43 7.35 -16.31
CA SER A 25 2.49 8.10 -17.17
C SER A 25 2.89 8.19 -18.64
N HIS A 26 4.15 7.89 -19.00
CA HIS A 26 4.60 7.83 -20.39
C HIS A 26 4.19 6.53 -21.10
N VAL A 27 3.76 5.51 -20.34
CA VAL A 27 3.22 4.26 -20.87
C VAL A 27 1.69 4.36 -20.79
N PRO A 28 0.96 4.47 -21.91
CA PRO A 28 -0.48 4.70 -21.92
C PRO A 28 -1.28 3.72 -21.05
N GLU A 29 -0.87 2.45 -21.05
CA GLU A 29 -1.50 1.34 -20.32
C GLU A 29 -1.30 1.43 -18.80
N LEU A 30 -0.34 2.23 -18.32
CA LEU A 30 0.02 2.35 -16.91
C LEU A 30 -0.43 3.68 -16.30
N ARG A 31 -1.24 4.48 -17.00
CA ARG A 31 -1.71 5.79 -16.50
C ARG A 31 -2.50 5.67 -15.20
N ASP A 32 -3.38 4.68 -15.11
CA ASP A 32 -4.18 4.45 -13.89
C ASP A 32 -3.27 4.05 -12.72
N VAL A 33 -2.29 3.18 -12.98
CA VAL A 33 -1.28 2.76 -12.00
C VAL A 33 -0.44 3.95 -11.53
N ALA A 34 -0.10 4.87 -12.44
CA ALA A 34 0.62 6.08 -12.11
C ALA A 34 -0.15 6.98 -11.13
N GLU A 35 -1.48 7.07 -11.26
CA GLU A 35 -2.30 7.82 -10.30
C GLU A 35 -2.35 7.12 -8.93
N ILE A 36 -2.49 5.79 -8.92
CA ILE A 36 -2.48 5.00 -7.68
C ILE A 36 -1.19 5.25 -6.90
N ILE A 37 -0.05 5.14 -7.59
CA ILE A 37 1.27 5.35 -7.02
C ILE A 37 1.49 6.81 -6.61
N ARG A 38 0.90 7.77 -7.32
CA ARG A 38 1.07 9.19 -6.98
C ARG A 38 0.53 9.51 -5.57
N PHE A 39 -0.59 8.90 -5.18
CA PHE A 39 -1.33 9.30 -3.98
C PHE A 39 -1.31 8.29 -2.83
N TYR A 40 -0.65 7.13 -2.95
CA TYR A 40 -0.67 6.14 -1.86
C TYR A 40 0.05 6.63 -0.57
N GLN A 41 0.85 7.69 -0.63
CA GLN A 41 1.49 8.29 0.56
C GLN A 41 0.65 9.38 1.23
N GLU A 42 -0.55 9.67 0.71
CA GLU A 42 -1.53 10.48 1.42
C GLU A 42 -2.00 9.74 2.68
N ASN A 43 -2.25 10.48 3.75
CA ASN A 43 -2.83 9.96 4.99
C ASN A 43 -4.31 10.31 5.00
N PHE A 44 -5.15 9.45 5.57
CA PHE A 44 -6.60 9.62 5.57
C PHE A 44 -7.07 10.95 6.21
N ASP A 45 -6.35 11.45 7.21
CA ASP A 45 -6.61 12.74 7.88
C ASP A 45 -6.11 13.99 7.12
N GLY A 46 -5.39 13.80 6.01
CA GLY A 46 -4.76 14.87 5.23
C GLY A 46 -3.39 15.31 5.71
N SER A 47 -2.78 14.65 6.70
CA SER A 47 -1.40 14.94 7.15
C SER A 47 -0.33 14.38 6.20
N GLY A 48 -0.74 13.63 5.17
CA GLY A 48 0.14 13.01 4.18
C GLY A 48 0.49 13.93 3.01
N SER A 49 1.09 13.36 1.97
CA SER A 49 1.59 14.11 0.82
C SER A 49 1.41 13.29 -0.47
N PRO A 50 1.40 13.91 -1.67
CA PRO A 50 1.88 15.25 -2.02
C PRO A 50 0.84 16.39 -2.01
N ARG A 51 -0.46 16.09 -2.00
CA ARG A 51 -1.55 17.07 -2.12
C ARG A 51 -2.32 17.31 -0.83
N ASN A 52 -2.03 16.56 0.25
CA ASN A 52 -2.75 16.64 1.52
C ASN A 52 -4.25 16.34 1.33
N LEU A 53 -4.55 15.31 0.53
CA LEU A 53 -5.93 14.90 0.28
C LEU A 53 -6.52 14.28 1.55
N VAL A 54 -7.79 14.57 1.83
CA VAL A 54 -8.48 14.10 3.04
C VAL A 54 -9.55 13.07 2.69
N GLY A 55 -9.53 11.95 3.40
CA GLY A 55 -10.54 10.90 3.34
C GLY A 55 -10.74 10.34 1.94
N GLU A 56 -11.98 10.36 1.47
CA GLU A 56 -12.39 9.82 0.17
C GLU A 56 -11.91 10.63 -1.04
N GLN A 57 -11.28 11.81 -0.82
CA GLN A 57 -10.57 12.51 -1.88
C GLN A 57 -9.35 11.72 -2.37
N ILE A 58 -8.81 10.83 -1.53
CA ILE A 58 -7.75 9.91 -1.91
C ILE A 58 -8.38 8.77 -2.73
N PRO A 59 -7.87 8.47 -3.95
CA PRO A 59 -8.37 7.35 -4.74
C PRO A 59 -8.42 6.06 -3.93
N LEU A 60 -9.51 5.29 -4.06
CA LEU A 60 -9.70 4.05 -3.30
C LEU A 60 -8.51 3.10 -3.47
N SER A 61 -8.02 2.92 -4.69
CA SER A 61 -6.87 2.08 -4.98
C SER A 61 -5.59 2.54 -4.29
N SER A 62 -5.40 3.85 -4.10
CA SER A 62 -4.27 4.40 -3.32
C SER A 62 -4.41 4.12 -1.84
N ARG A 63 -5.63 4.22 -1.28
CA ARG A 63 -5.93 3.85 0.11
C ARG A 63 -5.68 2.36 0.38
N ILE A 64 -6.07 1.50 -0.56
CA ILE A 64 -5.80 0.05 -0.51
C ILE A 64 -4.30 -0.20 -0.57
N LEU A 65 -3.58 0.41 -1.52
CA LEU A 65 -2.14 0.24 -1.68
C LEU A 65 -1.38 0.71 -0.43
N ARG A 66 -1.79 1.82 0.19
CA ARG A 66 -1.19 2.34 1.42
C ARG A 66 -1.25 1.33 2.56
N LEU A 67 -2.41 0.74 2.78
CA LEU A 67 -2.62 -0.28 3.82
C LEU A 67 -1.79 -1.54 3.51
N ALA A 68 -1.89 -2.06 2.28
CA ALA A 68 -1.19 -3.27 1.86
C ALA A 68 0.34 -3.11 1.93
N HIS A 69 0.85 -1.96 1.49
CA HIS A 69 2.28 -1.66 1.53
C HIS A 69 2.83 -1.63 2.96
N GLU A 70 2.14 -0.95 3.89
CA GLU A 70 2.59 -0.89 5.27
C GLU A 70 2.54 -2.27 5.95
N TYR A 71 1.48 -3.04 5.68
CA TYR A 71 1.37 -4.41 6.18
C TYR A 71 2.52 -5.30 5.66
N ASP A 72 2.82 -5.22 4.36
CA ASP A 72 3.93 -5.97 3.75
C ASP A 72 5.28 -5.54 4.35
N LEU A 73 5.51 -4.23 4.54
CA LEU A 73 6.73 -3.73 5.18
C LEU A 73 6.94 -4.27 6.60
N MET A 74 5.86 -4.46 7.36
CA MET A 74 5.91 -4.99 8.73
C MET A 74 6.12 -6.50 8.80
N THR A 75 5.51 -7.24 7.87
CA THR A 75 5.42 -8.70 7.95
C THR A 75 6.43 -9.43 7.07
N SER A 76 6.94 -8.80 6.01
CA SER A 76 7.89 -9.42 5.09
C SER A 76 9.31 -9.41 5.66
N PRO A 77 10.02 -10.56 5.64
CA PRO A 77 11.40 -10.68 6.08
C PRO A 77 12.34 -10.12 5.00
N ARG A 78 12.30 -8.80 4.78
CA ARG A 78 13.07 -8.17 3.70
C ARG A 78 14.51 -7.88 4.08
N ASP A 79 14.78 -7.50 5.34
CA ASP A 79 16.14 -7.26 5.89
C ASP A 79 16.16 -6.93 7.41
N SER A 80 15.01 -6.82 8.09
CA SER A 80 14.94 -6.45 9.51
C SER A 80 14.89 -7.66 10.44
N ALA A 81 15.65 -7.62 11.53
CA ALA A 81 15.60 -8.59 12.62
C ALA A 81 14.26 -8.62 13.41
N GLN A 82 13.26 -7.84 13.00
CA GLN A 82 11.96 -7.69 13.66
C GLN A 82 10.83 -7.66 12.62
N THR A 83 10.59 -8.79 11.94
CA THR A 83 9.27 -9.02 11.35
C THR A 83 8.26 -9.19 12.48
N VAL A 84 7.11 -8.54 12.35
CA VAL A 84 6.03 -8.67 13.34
C VAL A 84 4.98 -9.65 12.85
N THR A 85 4.25 -10.23 13.80
CA THR A 85 3.16 -11.15 13.51
C THR A 85 1.98 -10.43 12.85
N HIS A 86 1.10 -11.18 12.19
CA HIS A 86 -0.15 -10.64 11.65
C HIS A 86 -0.99 -9.92 12.72
N ALA A 87 -1.05 -10.46 13.94
CA ALA A 87 -1.77 -9.85 15.05
C ALA A 87 -1.18 -8.48 15.45
N GLU A 88 0.14 -8.36 15.45
CA GLU A 88 0.83 -7.09 15.75
C GLU A 88 0.64 -6.08 14.61
N ALA A 89 0.75 -6.53 13.35
CA ALA A 89 0.53 -5.69 12.18
C ALA A 89 -0.91 -5.15 12.12
N THR A 90 -1.91 -6.02 12.31
CA THR A 90 -3.33 -5.60 12.35
C THR A 90 -3.64 -4.67 13.52
N SER A 91 -3.03 -4.91 14.69
CA SER A 91 -3.13 -4.00 15.84
C SER A 91 -2.54 -2.61 15.52
N TYR A 92 -1.40 -2.56 14.82
CA TYR A 92 -0.82 -1.29 14.36
C TYR A 92 -1.74 -0.56 13.37
N LEU A 93 -2.31 -1.26 12.39
CA LEU A 93 -3.26 -0.69 11.43
C LEU A 93 -4.51 -0.15 12.13
N ALA A 94 -5.07 -0.90 13.07
CA ALA A 94 -6.22 -0.49 13.87
C ALA A 94 -5.93 0.77 14.70
N LYS A 95 -4.73 0.87 15.28
CA LYS A 95 -4.30 2.02 16.08
C LYS A 95 -4.25 3.33 15.26
N HIS A 96 -3.91 3.25 13.97
CA HIS A 96 -3.79 4.43 13.10
C HIS A 96 -4.96 4.57 12.12
N SER A 97 -6.07 3.90 12.42
CA SER A 97 -7.33 3.99 11.67
C SER A 97 -7.93 5.40 11.79
N GLY A 98 -8.30 6.00 10.66
CA GLY A 98 -8.85 7.35 10.58
C GLY A 98 -7.80 8.46 10.52
N GLU A 99 -6.56 8.17 10.91
CA GLU A 99 -5.41 9.09 10.78
C GLU A 99 -4.62 8.77 9.50
N VAL A 100 -3.96 7.62 9.47
CA VAL A 100 -3.13 7.18 8.34
C VAL A 100 -3.95 6.36 7.36
N PHE A 101 -4.79 5.46 7.88
CA PHE A 101 -5.52 4.48 7.09
C PHE A 101 -7.01 4.78 7.05
N ASP A 102 -7.65 4.37 5.96
CA ASP A 102 -9.10 4.37 5.85
C ASP A 102 -9.74 3.39 6.86
N PRO A 103 -10.62 3.85 7.76
CA PRO A 103 -11.28 2.99 8.74
C PRO A 103 -12.06 1.83 8.12
N GLN A 104 -12.69 2.01 6.96
CA GLN A 104 -13.45 0.97 6.30
C GLN A 104 -12.53 -0.14 5.80
N LEU A 105 -11.38 0.23 5.21
CA LEU A 105 -10.40 -0.73 4.74
C LEU A 105 -9.73 -1.48 5.90
N VAL A 106 -9.42 -0.79 6.99
CA VAL A 106 -8.88 -1.44 8.20
C VAL A 106 -9.87 -2.46 8.75
N HIS A 107 -11.15 -2.13 8.82
CA HIS A 107 -12.20 -3.04 9.28
C HIS A 107 -12.30 -4.30 8.39
N ILE A 108 -12.31 -4.11 7.07
CA ILE A 108 -12.36 -5.22 6.10
C ILE A 108 -11.09 -6.08 6.21
N PHE A 109 -9.92 -5.45 6.27
CA PHE A 109 -8.64 -6.15 6.33
C PHE A 109 -8.50 -7.01 7.58
N ALA A 110 -9.01 -6.55 8.73
CA ALA A 110 -8.99 -7.30 9.99
C ALA A 110 -9.82 -8.60 9.95
N GLN A 111 -10.71 -8.76 8.97
CA GLN A 111 -11.52 -9.97 8.78
C GLN A 111 -10.83 -11.03 7.90
N ILE A 112 -9.66 -10.72 7.32
CA ILE A 112 -8.94 -11.63 6.43
C ILE A 112 -8.10 -12.59 7.28
N GLU A 113 -8.43 -13.88 7.24
CA GLU A 113 -7.65 -14.93 7.92
C GLU A 113 -6.35 -15.26 7.16
N VAL A 114 -5.24 -15.39 7.89
CA VAL A 114 -3.89 -15.60 7.34
C VAL A 114 -3.71 -16.96 6.64
N ALA A 115 -4.63 -17.90 6.83
CA ALA A 115 -4.57 -19.25 6.25
C ALA A 115 -4.51 -19.25 4.70
N GLU A 116 -4.95 -18.16 4.06
CA GLU A 116 -5.00 -18.00 2.59
C GLU A 116 -3.74 -17.34 1.99
N LEU A 117 -2.79 -16.86 2.81
CA LEU A 117 -1.60 -16.14 2.32
C LEU A 117 -0.36 -17.03 2.16
N SER A 118 -0.53 -18.35 2.16
CA SER A 118 0.59 -19.31 2.15
C SER A 118 1.43 -19.31 0.87
N ASP A 119 1.02 -18.60 -0.18
CA ASP A 119 1.85 -18.39 -1.37
C ASP A 119 1.58 -17.01 -2.03
N PRO A 120 2.39 -15.97 -1.72
CA PRO A 120 2.20 -14.62 -2.25
C PRO A 120 2.47 -14.50 -3.76
N TYR A 121 2.92 -15.57 -4.43
CA TYR A 121 3.16 -15.59 -5.87
C TYR A 121 2.15 -16.44 -6.65
N SER A 122 1.14 -17.02 -6.00
CA SER A 122 0.05 -17.78 -6.64
C SER A 122 -1.01 -16.89 -7.31
N ILE A 123 -0.63 -15.73 -7.85
CA ILE A 123 -1.52 -14.96 -8.74
C ILE A 123 -1.51 -15.68 -10.09
N LYS A 124 -2.57 -16.43 -10.39
CA LYS A 124 -2.81 -16.94 -11.74
C LYS A 124 -3.13 -15.75 -12.64
N PHE A 125 -2.14 -15.24 -13.36
CA PHE A 125 -2.40 -14.36 -14.49
C PHE A 125 -3.25 -15.15 -15.48
N ASN A 126 -4.47 -14.67 -15.74
CA ASN A 126 -5.27 -15.22 -16.81
C ASN A 126 -4.46 -15.00 -18.10
N GLU A 127 -4.06 -16.08 -18.77
CA GLU A 127 -3.40 -15.94 -20.07
C GLU A 127 -4.34 -15.14 -20.97
N PRO A 128 -3.83 -14.13 -21.71
CA PRO A 128 -4.65 -13.45 -22.69
C PRO A 128 -5.16 -14.52 -23.65
N THR A 129 -6.48 -14.72 -23.70
CA THR A 129 -7.11 -15.56 -24.72
C THR A 129 -6.58 -15.06 -26.05
N SER A 130 -5.81 -15.91 -26.73
CA SER A 130 -5.23 -15.65 -28.02
C SER A 130 -6.36 -15.54 -29.04
N ASP A 131 -7.01 -14.39 -29.09
CA ASP A 131 -7.84 -14.03 -30.23
C ASP A 131 -6.89 -13.66 -31.38
N SER A 132 -6.41 -14.73 -32.01
CA SER A 132 -5.67 -14.73 -33.27
C SER A 132 -6.63 -14.31 -34.40
N SER A 133 -7.02 -13.03 -34.39
CA SER A 133 -7.84 -12.43 -35.46
C SER A 133 -7.32 -11.08 -35.95
N PHE A 134 -6.02 -10.83 -35.82
CA PHE A 134 -5.32 -9.87 -36.68
C PHE A 134 -4.67 -10.61 -37.86
N ARG A 135 -5.41 -10.68 -38.97
CA ARG A 135 -4.89 -10.89 -40.33
C ARG A 135 -4.87 -9.56 -41.06
#